data_AF-A0A957TQ40-F1
#
_entry.id   AF-A0A957TQ40-F1
#
_cell.length_a   1.000
_cell.length_b   1.000
_cell.length_c   1.000
_cell.angle_alpha   90.00
_cell.angle_beta   90.00
_cell.angle_gamma   90.00
#
_symmetry.space_group_name_H-M   'P 1'
#
loop_
_entity.id
_entity.type
_entity.pdbx_description
1 polymer ?
#
loop_
_entity_poly.entity_id
_entity_poly.type
_entity_poly.pdbx_seq_one_letter_code
_entity_poly.pdbx_strand_id
1 'polypeptide(L)'
;LDFLQTIPTFVYLVPVIMLFNVGRVPGVIASVLYAIPPVIRLTNLGIRQVPAATVEAATLFGSTDGQILRKVQLPLARASIMLGINQTVMMVLAMVIIAGLVGGGALGFEAVTGLARNELGRGIEAGLAIVLLAMILDRVTQGWAGQQEIRE
;
A
#
# COMPACT_ATOMS: atom_id res chain seq x y z
N LEU A 1 -10.93 -4.99 -10.02
CA LEU A 1 -9.77 -4.66 -9.15
C LEU A 1 -8.48 -4.66 -9.96
N ASP A 2 -8.22 -5.73 -10.70
CA ASP A 2 -6.95 -5.93 -11.42
C ASP A 2 -6.69 -4.89 -12.51
N PHE A 3 -7.74 -4.26 -13.05
CA PHE A 3 -7.66 -3.16 -13.99
C PHE A 3 -6.74 -2.01 -13.55
N LEU A 4 -6.75 -1.66 -12.25
CA LEU A 4 -5.91 -0.58 -11.70
C LEU A 4 -4.40 -0.94 -11.71
N GLN A 5 -4.07 -2.22 -11.72
CA GLN A 5 -2.68 -2.70 -11.81
C GLN A 5 -2.24 -3.01 -13.24
N THR A 6 -3.18 -3.30 -14.15
CA THR A 6 -2.85 -3.64 -15.54
C THR A 6 -2.74 -2.44 -16.45
N ILE A 7 -3.43 -1.32 -16.12
CA ILE A 7 -3.29 -0.08 -16.88
C ILE A 7 -1.99 0.62 -16.50
N PRO A 8 -1.18 1.09 -17.48
CA PRO A 8 0.00 1.88 -17.19
C PRO A 8 -0.35 3.12 -16.40
N THR A 9 0.43 3.38 -15.35
CA THR A 9 0.16 4.45 -14.38
C THR A 9 -0.08 5.83 -14.99
N PHE A 10 0.65 6.16 -16.05
CA PHE A 10 0.49 7.43 -16.76
C PHE A 10 -0.88 7.60 -17.42
N VAL A 11 -1.53 6.50 -17.83
CA VAL A 11 -2.83 6.55 -18.54
C VAL A 11 -3.93 7.06 -17.62
N TYR A 12 -4.00 6.58 -16.38
CA TYR A 12 -4.99 7.07 -15.41
C TYR A 12 -4.58 8.37 -14.71
N LEU A 13 -3.30 8.76 -14.77
CA LEU A 13 -2.85 10.07 -14.27
C LEU A 13 -3.39 11.23 -15.10
N VAL A 14 -3.53 11.08 -16.43
CA VAL A 14 -4.03 12.14 -17.32
C VAL A 14 -5.36 12.73 -16.85
N PRO A 15 -6.45 11.95 -16.67
CA PRO A 15 -7.72 12.51 -16.22
C PRO A 15 -7.64 13.11 -14.81
N VAL A 16 -6.81 12.55 -13.92
CA VAL A 16 -6.63 13.11 -12.56
C VAL A 16 -5.94 14.47 -12.63
N ILE A 17 -4.91 14.62 -13.46
CA ILE A 17 -4.23 15.91 -13.66
C ILE A 17 -5.18 16.92 -14.29
N MET A 18 -6.03 16.52 -15.25
CA MET A 18 -7.02 17.43 -15.85
C MET A 18 -8.02 17.96 -14.83
N LEU A 19 -8.37 17.17 -13.81
CA LEU A 19 -9.33 17.55 -12.77
C LEU A 19 -8.68 18.35 -11.63
N PHE A 20 -7.44 18.05 -11.25
CA PHE A 20 -6.79 18.58 -10.05
C PHE A 20 -5.58 19.48 -10.31
N ASN A 21 -5.23 19.67 -11.57
CA ASN A 21 -3.96 20.27 -12.03
C ASN A 21 -2.72 19.50 -11.55
N VAL A 22 -1.57 19.81 -12.16
CA VAL A 22 -0.27 19.27 -11.76
C VAL A 22 0.03 19.66 -10.31
N GLY A 23 0.50 18.72 -9.50
CA GLY A 23 0.80 18.95 -8.09
C GLY A 23 0.84 17.68 -7.25
N ARG A 24 0.76 17.86 -5.92
CA ARG A 24 0.75 16.74 -4.96
C ARG A 24 -0.50 15.87 -5.06
N VAL A 25 -1.65 16.48 -5.35
CA VAL A 25 -2.94 15.81 -5.34
C VAL A 25 -3.01 14.65 -6.36
N PRO A 26 -2.66 14.83 -7.65
CA PRO A 26 -2.58 13.72 -8.59
C PRO A 26 -1.60 12.61 -8.17
N GLY A 27 -0.44 13.00 -7.61
CA GLY A 27 0.55 12.04 -7.12
C GLY A 27 -0.01 11.14 -6.02
N VAL A 28 -0.69 11.72 -5.03
CA VAL A 28 -1.34 10.96 -3.94
C VAL A 28 -2.43 10.06 -4.47
N ILE A 29 -3.32 10.58 -5.33
CA ILE A 29 -4.42 9.80 -5.90
C ILE A 29 -3.86 8.60 -6.68
N ALA A 30 -2.84 8.81 -7.49
CA ALA A 30 -2.23 7.76 -8.29
C ALA A 30 -1.55 6.69 -7.40
N SER A 31 -0.85 7.09 -6.33
CA SER A 31 -0.31 6.16 -5.33
C SER A 31 -1.39 5.33 -4.65
N VAL A 32 -2.51 5.95 -4.28
CA VAL A 32 -3.64 5.24 -3.66
C VAL A 32 -4.25 4.23 -4.62
N LEU A 33 -4.54 4.64 -5.86
CA LEU A 33 -5.11 3.75 -6.88
C LEU A 33 -4.20 2.55 -7.18
N TYR A 34 -2.88 2.78 -7.20
CA TYR A 34 -1.90 1.73 -7.43
C TYR A 34 -1.81 0.74 -6.26
N ALA A 35 -1.95 1.23 -5.02
CA ALA A 35 -1.73 0.43 -3.81
C ALA A 35 -3.01 -0.20 -3.21
N ILE A 36 -4.20 0.17 -3.69
CA ILE A 36 -5.49 -0.41 -3.26
C ILE A 36 -5.63 -1.92 -3.61
N PRO A 37 -5.30 -2.38 -4.82
CA PRO A 37 -5.51 -3.77 -5.20
C PRO A 37 -4.87 -4.83 -4.29
N PRO A 38 -3.60 -4.73 -3.86
CA PRO A 38 -3.01 -5.72 -2.96
C PRO A 38 -3.69 -5.74 -1.59
N VAL A 39 -4.06 -4.58 -1.02
CA VAL A 39 -4.64 -4.54 0.33
C VAL A 39 -6.00 -5.20 0.36
N ILE A 40 -6.83 -4.95 -0.66
CA ILE A 40 -8.14 -5.58 -0.80
C ILE A 40 -7.97 -7.09 -0.99
N ARG A 41 -7.03 -7.50 -1.85
CA ARG A 41 -6.79 -8.92 -2.16
C ARG A 41 -6.34 -9.68 -0.91
N LEU A 42 -5.36 -9.18 -0.19
CA LEU A 42 -4.80 -9.84 1.00
C LEU A 42 -5.79 -9.81 2.16
N THR A 43 -6.52 -8.72 2.36
CA THR A 43 -7.60 -8.67 3.36
C THR A 43 -8.70 -9.69 3.07
N ASN A 44 -9.20 -9.75 1.82
CA ASN A 44 -10.23 -10.71 1.42
C ASN A 44 -9.73 -12.17 1.54
N LEU A 45 -8.48 -12.41 1.15
CA LEU A 45 -7.85 -13.73 1.32
C LEU A 45 -7.79 -14.12 2.80
N GLY A 46 -7.30 -13.24 3.67
CA GLY A 46 -7.23 -13.47 5.11
C GLY A 46 -8.59 -13.80 5.72
N ILE A 47 -9.63 -13.02 5.38
CA ILE A 47 -11.00 -13.26 5.87
C ILE A 47 -11.54 -14.62 5.38
N ARG A 48 -11.30 -14.98 4.12
CA ARG A 48 -11.76 -16.26 3.54
C ARG A 48 -11.01 -17.49 4.04
N GLN A 49 -9.79 -17.30 4.55
CA GLN A 49 -8.97 -18.37 5.11
C GLN A 49 -9.29 -18.66 6.58
N VAL A 50 -10.14 -17.85 7.23
CA VAL A 50 -10.62 -18.12 8.59
C VAL A 50 -11.37 -19.46 8.61
N PRO A 51 -11.04 -20.40 9.53
CA PRO A 51 -11.67 -21.70 9.58
C PRO A 51 -13.20 -21.61 9.70
N ALA A 52 -13.91 -22.32 8.83
CA ALA A 52 -15.37 -22.32 8.80
C ALA A 52 -15.97 -22.77 10.15
N ALA A 53 -15.35 -23.75 10.82
CA ALA A 53 -15.78 -24.24 12.13
C ALA A 53 -15.82 -23.14 13.20
N THR A 54 -14.88 -22.19 13.18
CA THR A 54 -14.86 -21.08 14.14
C THR A 54 -16.00 -20.09 13.87
N VAL A 55 -16.33 -19.88 12.60
CA VAL A 55 -17.46 -19.04 12.18
C VAL A 55 -18.78 -19.71 12.55
N GLU A 56 -18.94 -21.00 12.25
CA GLU A 56 -20.12 -21.80 12.61
C GLU A 56 -20.35 -21.82 14.13
N ALA A 57 -19.28 -22.02 14.92
CA ALA A 57 -19.37 -21.94 16.37
C ALA A 57 -19.88 -20.56 16.82
N ALA A 58 -19.31 -19.46 16.31
CA ALA A 58 -19.75 -18.12 16.66
C ALA A 58 -21.22 -17.86 16.32
N THR A 59 -21.70 -18.38 15.18
CA THR A 59 -23.11 -18.34 14.78
C THR A 59 -24.00 -19.14 15.73
N LEU A 60 -23.58 -20.35 16.14
CA LEU A 60 -24.32 -21.19 17.10
C LEU A 60 -24.44 -20.52 18.48
N PHE A 61 -23.47 -19.70 18.87
CA PHE A 61 -23.52 -18.88 20.09
C PHE A 61 -24.32 -17.56 19.92
N GLY A 62 -25.01 -17.38 18.79
CA GLY A 62 -25.91 -16.24 18.55
C GLY A 62 -25.20 -14.95 18.13
N SER A 63 -23.97 -15.03 17.61
CA SER A 63 -23.27 -13.84 17.11
C SER A 63 -23.90 -13.33 15.82
N THR A 64 -24.08 -12.01 15.69
CA THR A 64 -24.50 -11.38 14.43
C THR A 64 -23.33 -11.29 13.44
N ASP A 65 -23.61 -11.14 12.14
CA ASP A 65 -22.58 -11.03 11.10
C ASP A 65 -21.51 -9.97 11.40
N GLY A 66 -21.93 -8.81 11.93
CA GLY A 66 -21.00 -7.76 12.33
C GLY A 66 -20.13 -8.13 13.55
N GLN A 67 -20.66 -8.93 14.47
CA GLN A 67 -19.88 -9.47 15.60
C GLN A 67 -18.92 -10.56 15.14
N ILE A 68 -19.36 -11.47 14.25
CA ILE A 68 -18.50 -12.48 13.64
C ILE A 68 -17.35 -11.81 12.90
N LEU A 69 -17.63 -10.82 12.05
CA LEU A 69 -16.61 -10.08 11.32
C LEU A 69 -15.59 -9.45 12.28
N ARG A 70 -16.06 -8.67 13.26
CA ARG A 70 -15.16 -7.86 14.13
C ARG A 70 -14.45 -8.68 15.20
N LYS A 71 -15.07 -9.73 15.74
CA LYS A 71 -14.55 -10.49 16.88
C LYS A 71 -13.94 -11.83 16.50
N VAL A 72 -14.23 -12.35 15.31
CA VAL A 72 -13.72 -13.66 14.85
C VAL A 72 -12.88 -13.48 13.60
N GLN A 73 -13.44 -12.97 12.51
CA GLN A 73 -12.74 -12.93 11.23
C GLN A 73 -11.58 -11.93 11.21
N LEU A 74 -11.78 -10.68 11.63
CA LEU A 74 -10.72 -9.66 11.62
C LEU A 74 -9.52 -10.03 12.53
N PRO A 75 -9.73 -10.51 13.79
CA PRO A 75 -8.62 -10.95 14.62
C PRO A 75 -7.85 -12.13 14.01
N LEU A 76 -8.54 -13.13 13.47
CA LEU A 76 -7.89 -14.31 12.87
C LEU A 76 -7.23 -14.00 11.51
N ALA A 77 -7.76 -13.04 10.76
CA ALA A 77 -7.19 -12.59 9.48
C ALA A 77 -6.07 -11.55 9.64
N ARG A 78 -5.74 -11.12 10.87
CA ARG A 78 -4.86 -9.97 11.15
C ARG A 78 -3.49 -10.08 10.46
N ALA A 79 -2.89 -11.27 10.44
CA ALA A 79 -1.57 -11.47 9.86
C ALA A 79 -1.59 -11.19 8.34
N SER A 80 -2.61 -11.70 7.66
CA SER A 80 -2.83 -11.46 6.23
C SER A 80 -3.13 -9.99 5.93
N ILE A 81 -3.89 -9.32 6.80
CA ILE A 81 -4.16 -7.88 6.70
C ILE A 81 -2.86 -7.07 6.87
N MET A 82 -2.01 -7.43 7.84
CA MET A 82 -0.72 -6.78 8.06
C MET A 82 0.24 -6.98 6.88
N LEU A 83 0.25 -8.17 6.25
CA LEU A 83 0.97 -8.39 4.99
C LEU A 83 0.42 -7.48 3.87
N GLY A 84 -0.91 -7.32 3.82
CA GLY A 84 -1.58 -6.37 2.94
C GLY A 84 -1.11 -4.94 3.13
N ILE A 85 -1.06 -4.48 4.38
CA ILE A 85 -0.59 -3.13 4.74
C ILE A 85 0.87 -2.94 4.34
N ASN A 86 1.75 -3.92 4.62
CA ASN A 86 3.15 -3.83 4.21
C ASN A 86 3.27 -3.66 2.69
N GLN A 87 2.55 -4.48 1.94
CA GLN A 87 2.55 -4.39 0.47
C GLN A 87 2.03 -3.04 -0.03
N THR A 88 1.01 -2.47 0.61
CA THR A 88 0.51 -1.12 0.28
C THR A 88 1.56 -0.06 0.51
N VAL A 89 2.25 -0.07 1.65
CA VAL A 89 3.33 0.88 1.95
C VAL A 89 4.43 0.79 0.89
N MET A 90 4.86 -0.42 0.55
CA MET A 90 5.89 -0.64 -0.47
C MET A 90 5.45 -0.15 -1.86
N MET A 91 4.19 -0.36 -2.24
CA MET A 91 3.65 0.13 -3.52
C MET A 91 3.54 1.67 -3.55
N VAL A 92 3.14 2.31 -2.45
CA VAL A 92 3.11 3.77 -2.35
C VAL A 92 4.51 4.36 -2.46
N LEU A 93 5.51 3.74 -1.84
CA LEU A 93 6.91 4.18 -1.94
C LEU A 93 7.47 4.04 -3.36
N ALA A 94 7.14 2.94 -4.06
CA ALA A 94 7.50 2.77 -5.46
C ALA A 94 6.93 3.89 -6.35
N MET A 95 5.82 4.50 -5.93
CA MET A 95 5.13 5.55 -6.67
C MET A 95 5.71 6.96 -6.41
N VAL A 96 6.64 7.13 -5.47
CA VAL A 96 7.23 8.43 -5.10
C VAL A 96 7.86 9.15 -6.29
N ILE A 97 8.57 8.41 -7.16
CA ILE A 97 9.21 8.99 -8.35
C ILE A 97 8.17 9.50 -9.35
N ILE A 98 7.11 8.73 -9.58
CA ILE A 98 6.03 9.10 -10.50
C ILE A 98 5.22 10.27 -9.94
N ALA A 99 4.96 10.29 -8.64
CA ALA A 99 4.36 11.44 -7.97
C ALA A 99 5.24 12.71 -8.12
N GLY A 100 6.57 12.56 -8.04
CA GLY A 100 7.52 13.64 -8.30
C GLY A 100 7.44 14.21 -9.72
N LEU A 101 7.30 13.34 -10.73
CA LEU A 101 7.14 13.73 -12.15
C LEU A 101 5.92 14.63 -12.39
N VAL A 102 4.83 14.42 -11.65
CA VAL A 102 3.58 15.18 -11.81
C VAL A 102 3.47 16.37 -10.86
N GLY A 103 4.60 16.85 -10.33
CA GLY A 103 4.64 18.03 -9.46
C GLY A 103 4.36 17.75 -7.98
N GLY A 104 4.49 16.49 -7.55
CA GLY A 104 4.37 16.12 -6.14
C GLY A 104 5.50 16.61 -5.24
N GLY A 105 6.61 17.06 -5.83
CA GLY A 105 7.79 17.51 -5.09
C GLY A 105 8.49 16.38 -4.35
N ALA A 106 9.15 16.71 -3.24
CA ALA A 106 9.87 15.77 -2.37
C ALA A 106 10.98 14.96 -3.08
N LEU A 107 11.39 13.84 -2.49
CA LEU A 107 12.50 13.02 -3.00
C LEU A 107 12.29 12.51 -4.44
N GLY A 108 11.04 12.27 -4.83
CA GLY A 108 10.71 11.89 -6.20
C GLY A 108 11.07 12.97 -7.21
N PHE A 109 10.81 14.24 -6.87
CA PHE A 109 11.19 15.37 -7.73
C PHE A 109 12.70 15.54 -7.83
N GLU A 110 13.43 15.34 -6.73
CA GLU A 110 14.90 15.40 -6.72
C GLU A 110 15.51 14.31 -7.60
N ALA A 111 14.99 13.08 -7.52
CA ALA A 111 15.43 11.97 -8.36
C ALA A 111 15.18 12.25 -9.86
N VAL A 112 13.99 12.75 -10.19
CA VAL A 112 13.59 13.08 -11.57
C VAL A 112 14.40 14.26 -12.11
N THR A 113 14.63 15.29 -11.29
CA THR A 113 15.44 16.45 -11.68
C THR A 113 16.90 16.06 -11.89
N GLY A 114 17.45 15.22 -11.00
CA GLY A 114 18.79 14.67 -11.14
C GLY A 114 18.97 13.94 -12.48
N LEU A 115 17.99 13.11 -12.85
CA LEU A 115 17.99 12.44 -14.15
C LEU A 115 17.85 13.43 -15.33
N ALA A 116 16.86 14.33 -15.27
CA ALA A 116 16.56 15.26 -16.36
C ALA A 116 17.69 16.26 -16.64
N ARG A 117 18.47 16.62 -15.61
CA ARG A 117 19.60 17.56 -15.70
C ARG A 117 20.96 16.89 -15.82
N ASN A 118 20.99 15.56 -15.92
CA ASN A 118 22.23 14.77 -15.92
C ASN A 118 23.10 15.03 -14.67
N GLU A 119 22.47 15.38 -13.55
CA GLU A 119 23.06 15.60 -12.23
C GLU A 119 23.06 14.27 -11.45
N LEU A 120 23.96 13.36 -11.82
CA LEU A 120 24.00 12.00 -11.27
C LEU A 120 24.06 11.96 -9.74
N GLY A 121 24.86 12.83 -9.11
CA GLY A 121 24.99 12.90 -7.65
C GLY A 121 23.64 13.14 -6.96
N ARG A 122 22.85 14.09 -7.48
CA ARG A 122 21.51 14.42 -6.97
C ARG A 122 20.53 13.27 -7.15
N GLY A 123 20.55 12.63 -8.32
CA GLY A 123 19.70 11.47 -8.60
C GLY A 123 20.00 10.27 -7.67
N ILE A 124 21.28 10.00 -7.43
CA ILE A 124 21.75 8.94 -6.54
C ILE A 124 21.40 9.24 -5.09
N GLU A 125 21.63 10.47 -4.61
CA GLU A 125 21.30 10.88 -3.24
C GLU A 125 19.80 10.70 -2.96
N ALA A 126 18.95 11.19 -3.86
CA ALA A 126 17.50 11.03 -3.74
C ALA A 126 17.08 9.55 -3.79
N GLY A 127 17.67 8.75 -4.70
CA GLY A 127 17.41 7.32 -4.79
C GLY A 127 17.80 6.56 -3.51
N LEU A 128 18.97 6.85 -2.96
CA LEU A 128 19.43 6.25 -1.69
C LEU A 128 18.52 6.65 -0.53
N ALA A 129 18.11 7.90 -0.44
CA ALA A 129 17.17 8.36 0.58
C ALA A 129 15.83 7.61 0.51
N ILE A 130 15.28 7.41 -0.70
CA ILE A 130 14.05 6.63 -0.91
C ILE A 130 14.23 5.17 -0.49
N VAL A 131 15.34 4.53 -0.89
CA VAL A 131 15.63 3.12 -0.55
C VAL A 131 15.81 2.94 0.95
N LEU A 132 16.53 3.83 1.63
CA LEU A 132 16.69 3.79 3.09
C LEU A 132 15.34 3.94 3.80
N LEU A 133 14.49 4.87 3.37
CA LEU A 133 13.13 5.02 3.90
C LEU A 133 12.30 3.76 3.69
N ALA A 134 12.38 3.14 2.51
CA ALA A 134 11.67 1.90 2.23
C ALA A 134 12.13 0.75 3.12
N MET A 135 13.45 0.60 3.34
CA MET A 135 13.98 -0.43 4.24
C MET A 135 13.56 -0.20 5.69
N ILE A 136 13.56 1.05 6.17
CA ILE A 136 13.10 1.37 7.53
C ILE A 136 11.61 1.04 7.67
N LEU A 137 10.78 1.46 6.72
CA LEU A 137 9.34 1.24 6.76
C LEU A 137 8.99 -0.25 6.66
N ASP A 138 9.67 -1.01 5.80
CA ASP A 138 9.50 -2.46 5.70
C ASP A 138 9.85 -3.15 7.02
N ARG A 139 10.98 -2.79 7.65
CA ARG A 139 11.40 -3.35 8.95
C ARG A 139 10.44 -3.03 10.07
N VAL A 140 9.95 -1.80 10.16
CA VAL A 140 8.97 -1.39 11.18
C VAL A 140 7.65 -2.14 10.98
N THR A 141 7.17 -2.24 9.74
CA THR A 141 5.89 -2.88 9.43
C THR A 141 5.96 -4.40 9.66
N GLN A 142 7.07 -5.04 9.27
CA GLN A 142 7.32 -6.45 9.58
C GLN A 142 7.48 -6.67 11.09
N GLY A 143 8.10 -5.74 11.83
CA GLY A 143 8.19 -5.81 13.29
C GLY A 143 6.81 -5.84 13.96
N TRP A 144 5.87 -5.03 13.47
CA TRP A 144 4.48 -5.06 13.95
C TRP A 144 3.71 -6.32 13.57
N ALA A 145 4.03 -6.93 12.42
CA ALA A 145 3.44 -8.19 11.98
C ALA A 145 4.01 -9.40 12.75
N GLY A 146 5.33 -9.49 12.88
CA GLY A 146 6.04 -10.61 13.52
C GLY A 146 5.96 -10.63 15.04
N GLN A 147 5.81 -9.46 15.70
CA GLN A 147 5.53 -9.43 17.15
C GLN A 147 4.17 -10.04 17.53
N GLN A 148 3.27 -10.25 16.57
CA GLN A 148 1.95 -10.82 16.82
C GLN A 148 1.95 -12.35 16.72
N GLU A 149 2.78 -12.93 15.86
CA GLU A 149 2.94 -14.39 15.71
C GLU A 149 3.61 -15.03 16.95
N ILE A 150 4.42 -14.26 17.69
CA ILE A 150 5.08 -14.69 18.94
C ILE A 150 4.18 -14.49 20.18
N ARG A 151 3.06 -13.76 20.05
CA ARG A 151 2.14 -13.44 21.16
C ARG A 151 0.88 -14.31 21.19
N GLU A 152 0.72 -15.24 20.25
CA GLU A 152 -0.29 -16.32 20.26
C GLU A 152 0.36 -17.66 20.57
#